data_AF-A0A517RAY8-F1
#
_entry.id   AF-A0A517RAY8-F1
#
_cell.length_a   1.000
_cell.length_b   1.000
_cell.length_c   1.000
_cell.angle_alpha   90.00
_cell.angle_beta   90.00
_cell.angle_gamma   90.00
#
_symmetry.space_group_name_H-M   'P 1'
#
loop_
_entity.id
_entity.type
_entity.pdbx_description
1 polymer ?
#
loop_
_entity_poly.entity_id
_entity_poly.type
_entity_poly.pdbx_seq_one_letter_code
_entity_poly.pdbx_strand_id
1 'polypeptide(L)' 'MNHEVYQLVTDLLEACGGRRNKYRDRLDLLAETLGFSSDSAVCRIIRKREPLPHQIRYVAREIATKAVDRHFEL' A
#
# COMPACT_ATOMS: atom_id res chain seq x y z
N MET A 1 7.71 2.97 14.09
CA MET A 1 6.27 2.65 13.97
C MET A 1 5.41 3.79 13.43
N ASN A 2 5.13 4.90 14.12
CA ASN A 2 4.21 5.94 13.59
C ASN A 2 4.72 6.66 12.31
N HIS A 3 6.03 6.86 12.20
CA HIS A 3 6.64 7.52 11.05
C HIS A 3 6.58 6.65 9.78
N GLU A 4 6.70 5.33 9.92
CA GLU A 4 6.72 4.40 8.78
C GLU A 4 5.37 4.27 8.09
N VAL A 5 4.27 4.19 8.86
CA VAL A 5 2.91 4.14 8.30
C VAL A 5 2.55 5.47 7.60
N TYR A 6 2.95 6.60 8.18
CA TYR A 6 2.74 7.91 7.56
C TYR A 6 3.52 8.07 6.26
N GLN A 7 4.81 7.77 6.29
CA GLN A 7 5.70 7.87 5.12
C GLN A 7 5.22 6.95 3.98
N LEU A 8 4.50 5.91 4.33
CA LEU A 8 3.94 4.93 3.42
C LEU A 8 2.61 5.35 2.78
N VAL A 9 1.71 6.00 3.54
CA VAL A 9 0.56 6.71 2.93
C VAL A 9 1.08 7.78 1.97
N THR A 10 2.16 8.48 2.34
CA THR A 10 2.83 9.45 1.46
C THR A 10 3.42 8.79 0.22
N ASP A 11 4.16 7.69 0.34
CA ASP A 11 4.72 6.93 -0.81
C ASP A 11 3.61 6.41 -1.75
N LEU A 12 2.44 6.02 -1.21
CA LEU A 12 1.26 5.60 -1.99
C LEU A 12 0.61 6.77 -2.75
N LEU A 13 0.51 7.94 -2.12
CA LEU A 13 0.03 9.16 -2.77
C LEU A 13 1.01 9.64 -3.85
N GLU A 14 2.33 9.56 -3.62
CA GLU A 14 3.36 9.84 -4.63
C GLU A 14 3.36 8.83 -5.79
N ALA A 15 3.10 7.55 -5.50
CA ALA A 15 2.92 6.52 -6.53
C ALA A 15 1.72 6.82 -7.43
N CYS A 16 0.65 7.39 -6.88
CA CYS A 16 -0.50 7.95 -7.60
C CYS A 16 -0.10 9.10 -8.55
N GLY A 17 0.96 9.84 -8.20
CA GLY A 17 1.55 10.94 -9.00
C GLY A 17 2.58 10.50 -10.06
N GLY A 18 2.75 9.19 -10.30
CA GLY A 18 3.53 8.68 -11.43
C GLY A 18 4.91 8.09 -11.09
N ARG A 19 5.35 8.09 -9.82
CA ARG A 19 6.65 7.50 -9.42
C ARG A 19 6.58 6.05 -8.92
N ARG A 20 5.54 5.31 -9.31
CA ARG A 20 5.24 3.99 -8.75
C ARG A 20 6.35 2.95 -8.91
N ASN A 21 7.06 2.91 -10.04
CA ASN A 21 8.15 1.94 -10.25
C ASN A 21 9.27 2.06 -9.21
N LYS A 22 9.49 3.27 -8.66
CA LYS A 22 10.48 3.52 -7.60
C LYS A 22 10.04 2.93 -6.25
N TYR A 23 8.74 2.80 -6.02
CA TYR A 23 8.15 2.42 -4.73
C TYR A 23 7.49 1.04 -4.74
N ARG A 24 7.44 0.35 -5.89
CA ARG A 24 6.74 -0.94 -6.04
C ARG A 24 7.22 -1.99 -5.04
N ASP A 25 8.53 -2.18 -4.88
CA ASP A 25 9.07 -3.21 -3.99
C ASP A 25 8.76 -2.90 -2.51
N ARG A 26 8.75 -1.61 -2.14
CA ARG A 26 8.31 -1.16 -0.81
C ARG A 26 6.83 -1.44 -0.57
N LEU A 27 5.98 -1.25 -1.58
CA LEU A 27 4.56 -1.55 -1.48
C LEU A 27 4.28 -3.05 -1.35
N ASP A 28 5.01 -3.90 -2.08
CA ASP A 28 4.87 -5.36 -1.99
C ASP A 28 5.32 -5.87 -0.61
N LEU A 29 6.51 -5.43 -0.14
CA LEU A 29 7.03 -5.78 1.19
C LEU A 29 6.08 -5.34 2.31
N LEU A 30 5.48 -4.17 2.18
CA LEU A 30 4.50 -3.71 3.14
C LEU A 30 3.23 -4.55 3.10
N ALA A 31 2.69 -4.84 1.91
CA ALA A 31 1.49 -5.66 1.80
C ALA A 31 1.69 -7.01 2.50
N GLU A 32 2.86 -7.62 2.33
CA GLU A 32 3.28 -8.81 3.08
C GLU A 32 3.37 -8.54 4.59
N THR A 33 4.03 -7.45 4.99
CA THR A 33 4.18 -7.06 6.41
C THR A 33 2.82 -6.90 7.08
N LEU A 34 1.84 -6.30 6.40
CA LEU A 34 0.45 -6.12 6.85
C LEU A 34 -0.40 -7.40 6.70
N GLY A 35 0.19 -8.52 6.26
CA GLY A 35 -0.47 -9.81 6.11
C GLY A 35 -1.52 -9.84 5.00
N PHE A 36 -1.38 -9.01 3.96
CA PHE A 36 -2.16 -9.19 2.73
C PHE A 36 -1.62 -10.41 1.99
N SER A 37 -2.52 -11.30 1.56
CA SER A 37 -2.13 -12.41 0.71
C SER A 37 -1.69 -11.91 -0.67
N SER A 38 -0.77 -12.64 -1.31
CA SER A 38 -0.30 -12.35 -2.67
C SER A 38 -1.42 -12.25 -3.72
N ASP A 39 -2.53 -12.95 -3.50
CA ASP A 39 -3.72 -12.93 -4.36
C ASP A 39 -4.75 -11.84 -4.01
N SER A 40 -4.52 -11.09 -2.92
CA SER A 40 -5.39 -9.99 -2.52
C SER A 40 -5.50 -8.95 -3.63
N ALA A 41 -6.63 -8.25 -3.68
CA ALA A 41 -6.82 -7.15 -4.62
C ALA A 41 -5.71 -6.09 -4.47
N VAL A 42 -5.24 -5.88 -3.24
CA VAL A 42 -4.13 -4.98 -2.91
C VAL A 42 -2.84 -5.37 -3.64
N CYS A 43 -2.35 -6.60 -3.45
CA CYS A 43 -1.12 -7.08 -4.09
C CYS A 43 -1.24 -7.13 -5.62
N ARG A 44 -2.41 -7.55 -6.14
CA ARG A 44 -2.67 -7.55 -7.60
C ARG A 44 -2.59 -6.15 -8.20
N ILE A 45 -3.14 -5.14 -7.53
CA ILE A 45 -3.07 -3.75 -8.00
C ILE A 45 -1.65 -3.20 -7.90
N ILE A 46 -0.92 -3.49 -6.82
CA ILE A 46 0.49 -3.10 -6.65
C ILE A 46 1.37 -3.69 -7.76
N ARG A 47 1.06 -4.87 -8.29
CA ARG A 47 1.84 -5.56 -9.33
C ARG A 47 1.46 -5.20 -10.77
N LYS A 48 0.26 -4.63 -11.02
CA LYS A 48 -0.18 -4.20 -12.38
C LYS A 48 0.78 -3.19 -12.99
N ARG A 49 1.09 -3.21 -14.29
CA ARG A 49 1.92 -2.15 -14.89
C ARG A 49 1.29 -0.76 -14.77
N GLU A 50 0.00 -0.62 -15.06
CA GLU A 50 -0.74 0.65 -15.03
C GLU A 50 -2.08 0.51 -14.26
N PRO A 51 -2.07 0.60 -12.92
CA PRO A 51 -3.28 0.63 -12.12
C PRO A 51 -3.99 1.97 -12.27
N LEU A 52 -5.33 1.92 -12.30
CA LEU A 52 -6.14 3.13 -12.42
C LEU A 52 -6.09 3.96 -11.12
N PRO A 53 -6.26 5.29 -11.17
CA PRO A 53 -6.16 6.13 -9.98
C PRO A 53 -7.08 5.71 -8.83
N HIS A 54 -8.27 5.22 -9.12
CA HIS A 54 -9.20 4.72 -8.10
C HIS A 54 -8.70 3.40 -7.46
N GLN A 55 -7.97 2.56 -8.19
CA GLN A 55 -7.37 1.34 -7.66
C GLN A 55 -6.24 1.66 -6.70
N ILE A 56 -5.43 2.68 -7.00
CA ILE A 56 -4.38 3.15 -6.09
C ILE A 56 -5.00 3.74 -4.81
N ARG A 57 -6.08 4.54 -4.92
CA ARG A 57 -6.80 5.04 -3.74
C ARG A 57 -7.38 3.89 -2.90
N TYR A 58 -7.91 2.86 -3.54
CA TYR A 58 -8.39 1.66 -2.85
C TYR A 58 -7.24 0.98 -2.09
N VAL A 59 -6.11 0.70 -2.74
CA VAL A 59 -4.92 0.13 -2.11
C VAL A 59 -4.48 0.96 -0.91
N ALA A 60 -4.39 2.28 -1.07
CA ALA A 60 -3.98 3.18 0.00
C ALA A 60 -4.92 3.13 1.19
N ARG A 61 -6.23 3.06 0.94
CA ARG A 61 -7.25 2.94 1.98
C ARG A 61 -7.14 1.61 2.72
N GLU A 62 -7.07 0.49 2.01
CA GLU A 62 -7.00 -0.85 2.63
C GLU A 62 -5.76 -1.00 3.51
N ILE A 63 -4.62 -0.52 3.00
CA ILE A 63 -3.36 -0.51 3.73
C ILE A 63 -3.47 0.35 5.00
N ALA A 64 -4.03 1.55 4.89
CA ALA A 64 -4.22 2.43 6.04
C ALA A 64 -5.16 1.81 7.09
N THR A 65 -6.31 1.26 6.67
CA THR A 65 -7.25 0.58 7.56
C THR A 65 -6.57 -0.57 8.30
N LYS A 66 -5.86 -1.44 7.58
CA LYS A 66 -5.23 -2.62 8.18
C LYS A 66 -4.04 -2.27 9.08
N ALA A 67 -3.31 -1.21 8.75
CA ALA A 67 -2.26 -0.67 9.60
C ALA A 67 -2.82 -0.09 10.91
N VAL A 68 -3.97 0.59 10.84
CA VAL A 68 -4.68 1.11 12.02
C VAL A 68 -5.22 -0.04 12.88
N ASP A 69 -5.90 -1.04 12.29
CA ASP A 69 -6.43 -2.20 13.02
C ASP A 69 -5.34 -2.93 13.80
N ARG A 70 -4.19 -3.21 13.15
CA ARG A 70 -3.04 -3.82 13.83
C ARG A 70 -2.42 -2.96 14.92
N HIS A 71 -2.58 -1.64 14.84
CA HIS A 71 -2.12 -0.71 15.85
C HIS A 71 -3.02 -0.68 17.09
N PHE A 72 -4.27 -1.13 16.99
CA PHE A 72 -5.20 -1.27 18.12
C PHE A 72 -5.17 -2.67 18.78
N GLU A 73 -4.51 -3.66 18.15
CA GLU A 73 -4.31 -5.01 18.70
C GLU A 73 -3.01 -5.18 19.53
N LEU A 74 -2.18 -4.13 19.66
CA LEU A 74 -0.93 -4.10 20.46
C LEU A 74 -1.03 -3.13 21.63
#